data_AF-A0A7Y9SL15-F1
#
_entry.id   AF-A0A7Y9SL15-F1
#
_cell.length_a   1.000
_cell.length_b   1.000
_cell.length_c   1.000
_cell.angle_alpha   90.00
_cell.angle_beta   90.00
_cell.angle_gamma   90.00
#
_symmetry.space_group_name_H-M   'P 1'
#
loop_
_entity.id
_entity.type
_entity.pdbx_description
1 polymer ?
#
loop_
_entity_poly.entity_id
_entity_poly.type
_entity_poly.pdbx_seq_one_letter_code
_entity_poly.pdbx_strand_id
1 'polypeptide(L)' 'MKQFTAWKIRQLPGGVIEWTSPTGRVYIDNPPGHGVHFTPEEDLPDDLWATWTNPGIEFRLTDEPVDDPHAPAPF' A
#
# COMPACT_ATOMS: atom_id res chain seq x y z
N MET A 1 26.00 8.23 -5.05
CA MET A 1 25.40 7.94 -3.73
C MET A 1 24.72 9.22 -3.24
N LYS A 2 23.42 9.18 -2.96
CA LYS A 2 22.64 10.42 -2.75
C LYS A 2 21.51 10.23 -1.72
N GLN A 3 21.76 9.62 -0.56
CA GLN A 3 20.73 9.47 0.47
C GLN A 3 21.27 8.84 1.77
N PHE A 4 21.99 9.60 2.57
CA PHE A 4 22.15 9.28 3.98
C PHE A 4 21.89 10.56 4.74
N THR A 5 20.70 10.66 5.34
CA THR A 5 20.35 11.79 6.19
C THR A 5 20.31 11.31 7.63
N ALA A 6 20.96 12.04 8.53
CA ALA A 6 21.21 11.63 9.92
C ALA A 6 19.99 11.78 10.85
N TRP A 7 18.80 11.40 10.37
CA TRP A 7 17.61 11.36 11.21
C TRP A 7 17.78 10.33 12.33
N LYS A 8 17.35 10.68 13.53
CA LYS A 8 17.29 9.76 14.67
C LYS A 8 15.84 9.58 15.10
N ILE A 9 15.50 8.37 15.48
CA ILE A 9 14.16 7.99 15.96
C ILE A 9 14.31 7.47 17.38
N ARG A 10 13.43 7.93 18.28
CA ARG A 10 13.28 7.37 19.63
C ARG A 10 11.80 7.05 19.88
N GLN A 11 11.51 5.78 20.12
CA GLN A 11 10.18 5.36 20.52
C GLN A 11 9.98 5.63 22.02
N LEU A 12 8.87 6.28 22.36
CA LEU A 12 8.51 6.65 23.72
C LEU A 12 7.33 5.80 24.22
N PRO A 13 7.04 5.81 25.54
CA PRO A 13 5.84 5.17 26.07
C PRO A 13 4.55 5.69 25.42
N GLY A 14 3.52 4.84 25.36
CA GLY A 14 2.21 5.22 24.80
C GLY A 14 2.16 5.28 23.28
N GLY A 15 3.16 4.74 22.58
CA GLY A 15 3.19 4.72 21.10
C GLY A 15 3.64 6.02 20.46
N VAL A 16 4.14 6.97 21.25
CA VAL A 16 4.66 8.26 20.76
C VAL A 16 6.03 8.07 20.11
N ILE A 17 6.29 8.78 19.02
CA ILE A 17 7.57 8.74 18.31
C ILE A 17 8.23 10.12 18.34
N GLU A 18 9.49 10.15 18.77
CA GLU A 18 10.33 11.33 18.69
C GLU A 18 11.28 11.22 17.49
N TRP A 19 11.22 12.21 16.60
CA TRP A 19 12.09 12.34 15.44
C TRP A 19 13.06 13.49 15.66
N THR A 20 14.36 13.22 15.56
CA THR A 20 15.37 14.27 15.53
C THR A 20 15.89 14.41 14.11
N SER A 21 15.67 15.59 13.53
CA SER A 21 16.20 15.94 12.21
C SER A 21 17.74 16.04 12.22
N PRO A 22 18.40 15.98 11.05
CA PRO A 22 19.85 16.14 10.96
C PRO A 22 20.37 17.47 11.53
N THR A 23 19.52 18.51 11.61
CA THR A 23 19.85 19.82 12.19
C THR A 23 19.55 19.91 13.68
N GLY A 24 19.11 18.83 14.32
CA GLY A 24 18.84 18.75 15.75
C GLY A 24 17.43 19.18 16.16
N ARG A 25 16.56 19.60 15.24
CA ARG A 25 15.15 19.86 15.58
C ARG A 25 14.45 18.57 15.96
N VAL A 26 13.69 18.61 17.05
CA VAL A 26 12.91 17.51 17.59
C VAL A 26 11.45 17.68 17.19
N TYR A 27 10.84 16.61 16.69
CA TYR A 27 9.43 16.52 16.37
C TYR A 27 8.82 15.36 17.15
N ILE A 28 7.65 15.59 17.75
CA ILE A 28 6.89 14.56 18.47
C ILE A 28 5.69 14.19 17.60
N ASP A 29 5.63 12.92 17.24
CA ASP A 29 4.50 12.29 16.59
C ASP A 29 3.70 11.53 17.65
N ASN A 30 2.48 11.99 17.90
CA ASN A 30 1.54 11.37 18.82
C ASN A 30 0.40 10.77 17.97
N PRO A 31 0.60 9.58 17.40
CA PRO A 31 -0.44 8.94 16.62
C PRO A 31 -1.69 8.77 17.50
N PRO A 32 -2.90 8.96 16.96
CA PRO A 32 -4.12 8.59 17.68
C PRO A 32 -3.96 7.15 18.14
N GLY A 33 -4.41 6.84 19.36
CA GLY A 33 -4.45 5.47 19.87
C GLY A 33 -5.41 4.63 19.01
N HIS A 34 -4.95 4.14 17.88
CA HIS A 34 -5.65 3.13 17.11
C HIS A 34 -5.43 1.83 17.88
N GLY A 35 -6.33 1.56 18.84
CA GLY A 35 -6.42 0.24 19.44
C GLY A 35 -6.52 -0.79 18.32
N VAL A 36 -5.89 -1.95 18.50
CA VAL A 36 -6.15 -3.07 17.60
C VAL A 36 -7.61 -3.47 17.84
N HIS A 37 -8.46 -3.23 16.85
CA HIS A 37 -9.85 -3.67 16.85
C HIS A 37 -9.93 -4.91 15.97
N PHE A 38 -10.36 -6.02 16.58
CA PHE A 38 -10.73 -7.21 15.83
C PHE A 38 -12.20 -7.07 15.44
N THR A 39 -12.47 -7.11 14.13
CA THR A 39 -13.82 -7.36 13.64
C THR A 39 -14.07 -8.86 13.69
N PRO A 40 -15.26 -9.33 14.08
CA PRO A 40 -15.64 -10.73 13.87
C PRO A 40 -15.37 -11.12 12.41
N GLU A 41 -14.93 -12.35 12.21
CA GLU A 41 -14.86 -12.92 10.86
C GLU A 41 -16.28 -12.89 10.28
N GLU A 42 -16.45 -12.21 9.15
CA GLU A 42 -17.70 -12.28 8.42
C GLU A 42 -17.84 -13.72 7.90
N ASP A 43 -19.03 -14.31 8.02
CA ASP A 43 -19.39 -15.55 7.33
C ASP A 43 -19.47 -15.25 5.83
N LEU A 44 -18.30 -15.11 5.23
CA LEU A 44 -18.08 -15.00 3.81
C LEU A 44 -18.40 -16.38 3.22
N PRO A 45 -19.36 -16.48 2.28
CA PRO A 45 -19.61 -17.76 1.63
C PRO A 45 -18.33 -18.30 0.97
N ASP A 46 -18.12 -19.61 1.08
CA ASP A 46 -16.92 -20.34 0.64
C ASP A 46 -16.55 -20.13 -0.85
N ASP A 47 -17.44 -19.55 -1.64
CA ASP A 47 -17.27 -19.26 -3.06
C ASP A 47 -16.82 -17.82 -3.37
N LEU A 48 -16.62 -16.96 -2.36
CA LEU A 48 -16.19 -15.57 -2.58
C LEU A 48 -14.84 -15.47 -3.30
N TRP A 49 -13.92 -16.41 -3.08
CA TRP A 49 -12.65 -16.43 -3.82
C TRP A 49 -12.86 -16.61 -5.33
N ALA A 50 -13.94 -17.26 -5.77
CA ALA A 50 -14.28 -17.43 -7.18
C ALA A 50 -14.76 -16.12 -7.83
N THR A 51 -15.29 -15.18 -7.05
CA THR A 51 -15.69 -13.84 -7.53
C THR A 51 -14.49 -12.92 -7.79
N TRP A 52 -13.37 -13.10 -7.07
CA TRP A 52 -12.14 -12.30 -7.22
C TRP A 52 -11.08 -12.95 -8.14
N THR A 53 -11.29 -14.19 -8.57
CA THR A 53 -10.35 -14.92 -9.46
C THR A 53 -10.95 -15.29 -10.82
N ASN A 54 -12.22 -14.97 -11.10
CA ASN A 54 -12.78 -15.10 -12.43
C ASN A 54 -12.42 -13.88 -13.30
N PRO A 55 -11.64 -14.04 -14.39
CA PRO A 55 -11.37 -12.98 -15.36
C PRO A 55 -12.59 -12.63 -16.24
N GLY A 56 -13.79 -13.08 -15.86
CA GLY A 56 -15.04 -12.91 -16.61
C GLY A 56 -15.98 -11.80 -16.09
N ILE A 57 -15.60 -11.03 -15.05
CA ILE A 57 -16.25 -9.75 -14.80
C ILE A 57 -15.73 -8.76 -15.84
N GLU A 58 -16.51 -8.62 -16.91
CA GLU A 58 -16.26 -7.73 -18.03
C GLU A 58 -16.24 -6.27 -17.56
N PHE A 59 -15.06 -5.76 -17.20
CA PHE A 59 -14.77 -4.34 -17.21
C PHE A 59 -14.87 -3.85 -18.66
N ARG A 60 -16.08 -3.50 -19.12
CA ARG A 60 -16.26 -2.69 -20.33
C ARG A 60 -15.79 -1.27 -20.03
N LEU A 61 -14.47 -1.05 -20.07
CA LEU A 61 -13.92 0.24 -20.45
C LEU A 61 -13.65 0.17 -21.96
N THR A 62 -14.30 1.06 -22.68
CA THR A 62 -14.32 1.21 -24.13
C THR A 62 -12.92 1.26 -24.78
N ASP A 63 -12.78 0.49 -25.87
CA ASP A 63 -12.07 0.74 -27.14
C ASP A 63 -10.68 1.40 -27.12
N GLU A 64 -9.62 0.61 -27.35
CA GLU A 64 -8.56 0.82 -28.38
C GLU A 64 -7.47 -0.29 -28.29
N PRO A 65 -6.89 -0.72 -29.42
CA PRO A 65 -6.30 -2.05 -29.58
C PRO A 65 -4.87 -2.17 -29.02
N VAL A 66 -4.60 -3.30 -28.37
CA VAL A 66 -3.25 -3.75 -28.00
C VAL A 66 -2.47 -4.04 -29.28
N ASP A 67 -1.45 -3.23 -29.55
CA ASP A 67 -0.39 -3.52 -30.52
C ASP A 67 0.25 -4.86 -30.13
N ASP A 68 0.08 -5.89 -30.95
CA ASP A 68 0.52 -7.25 -30.66
C ASP A 68 2.05 -7.34 -30.78
N PRO A 69 2.78 -7.62 -29.68
CA PRO A 69 4.25 -7.66 -29.69
C PRO A 69 4.84 -8.85 -30.47
N HIS A 70 4.01 -9.71 -31.09
CA HIS A 70 4.47 -10.86 -31.90
C HIS A 70 4.23 -10.72 -33.42
N ALA A 71 3.77 -9.57 -33.91
CA ALA A 71 3.74 -9.34 -35.35
C ALA A 71 5.17 -9.10 -35.91
N PRO A 72 5.61 -9.78 -36.99
CA PRO A 72 6.86 -9.44 -37.66
C PRO A 72 6.73 -8.11 -38.42
N ALA A 73 7.78 -7.28 -38.39
CA ALA A 73 7.80 -6.00 -39.10
C ALA A 73 7.65 -6.20 -40.62
N PRO A 74 6.78 -5.43 -41.31
CA PRO A 74 6.75 -5.44 -42.77
C PRO A 74 7.99 -4.73 -43.36
N PHE A 75 8.45 -5.21 -44.52
CA PHE A 75 9.63 -4.76 -45.26
C PHE A 75 9.56 -3.30 -45.74
#